data_AF-A0A853EBK0-F1
#
_entry.id   AF-A0A853EBK0-F1
#
_cell.length_a   1.000
_cell.length_b   1.000
_cell.length_c   1.000
_cell.angle_alpha   90.00
_cell.angle_beta   90.00
_cell.angle_gamma   90.00
#
_symmetry.space_group_name_H-M   'P 1'
#
loop_
_entity.id
_entity.type
_entity.pdbx_description
1 polymer ?
#
loop_
_entity_poly.entity_id
_entity_poly.type
_entity_poly.pdbx_seq_one_letter_code
_entity_poly.pdbx_strand_id
1 'polypeptide(L)' 'LNAGDRRGACEAIRWWIKDGGRDCRIRSNNCYGQVSRRDQESALACWGIDR' A
#
# COMPACT_ATOMS: atom_id res chain seq x y z
N LEU A 1 -11.15 -4.71 -6.55
CA LEU A 1 -12.07 -5.35 -5.57
C LEU A 1 -13.39 -5.78 -6.21
N ASN A 2 -14.24 -4.86 -6.70
CA ASN A 2 -15.56 -5.23 -7.27
C ASN A 2 -15.49 -6.21 -8.45
N ALA A 3 -14.39 -6.22 -9.21
CA ALA A 3 -14.13 -7.17 -10.29
C ALA A 3 -13.63 -8.55 -9.81
N GLY A 4 -13.61 -8.83 -8.50
CA GLY A 4 -13.11 -10.10 -7.95
C GLY A 4 -11.59 -10.23 -7.89
N ASP A 5 -10.83 -9.30 -8.51
CA ASP A 5 -9.37 -9.27 -8.42
C ASP A 5 -8.90 -8.84 -7.01
N ARG A 6 -8.82 -9.83 -6.11
CA ARG A 6 -8.37 -9.66 -4.72
C ARG A 6 -6.86 -9.50 -4.63
N ARG A 7 -6.10 -10.21 -5.47
CA ARG A 7 -4.64 -10.11 -5.52
C ARG A 7 -4.19 -8.73 -5.98
N GLY A 8 -4.71 -8.25 -7.10
CA GLY A 8 -4.42 -6.89 -7.57
C GLY A 8 -4.89 -5.82 -6.58
N ALA A 9 -6.03 -6.03 -5.90
CA ALA A 9 -6.50 -5.11 -4.87
C ALA A 9 -5.56 -5.02 -3.66
N CYS A 10 -5.04 -6.15 -3.16
CA CYS A 10 -4.13 -6.13 -2.01
C CYS A 10 -2.75 -5.54 -2.39
N GLU A 11 -2.27 -5.79 -3.60
CA GLU A 11 -1.02 -5.19 -4.11
C GLU A 11 -1.14 -3.68 -4.31
N ALA A 12 -2.30 -3.19 -4.77
CA ALA A 12 -2.58 -1.77 -5.00
C ALA A 12 -2.61 -0.91 -3.71
N ILE A 13 -2.67 -1.52 -2.52
CA ILE A 13 -2.54 -0.80 -1.24
C ILE A 13 -1.25 0.04 -1.22
N ARG A 14 -0.16 -0.47 -1.83
CA ARG A 14 1.14 0.21 -1.95
C ARG A 14 1.12 1.49 -2.76
N TRP A 15 0.06 1.78 -3.52
CA TRP A 15 -0.02 3.01 -4.33
C TRP A 15 -0.41 4.24 -3.49
N TRP A 16 -1.00 4.03 -2.33
CA TRP A 16 -1.49 5.09 -1.45
C TRP A 16 -0.38 5.65 -0.54
N ILE A 17 0.69 6.12 -1.19
CA ILE A 17 1.93 6.62 -0.54
C ILE A 17 2.06 8.14 -0.58
N LYS A 18 1.03 8.84 -1.07
CA LYS A 18 0.97 10.30 -1.00
C LYS A 18 0.19 10.73 0.23
N ASP A 19 0.69 11.73 0.93
CA ASP A 19 0.02 12.38 2.06
C ASP A 19 0.08 13.90 1.88
N GLY A 20 -1.06 14.59 2.01
CA GLY A 20 -1.17 16.02 1.69
C GLY A 20 -0.66 16.40 0.28
N GLY A 21 -0.76 15.48 -0.70
CA GLY A 21 -0.24 15.66 -2.06
C GLY A 21 1.27 15.43 -2.23
N ARG A 22 2.00 15.17 -1.14
CA ARG A 22 3.45 14.94 -1.14
C ARG A 22 3.77 13.46 -1.29
N ASP A 23 4.85 13.12 -1.98
CA ASP A 23 5.32 11.75 -2.11
C ASP A 23 6.11 11.32 -0.86
N CYS A 24 5.62 10.33 -0.11
CA CYS A 24 6.27 9.87 1.12
C CYS A 24 7.52 9.01 0.92
N ARG A 25 7.90 8.70 -0.32
CA ARG A 25 9.22 8.11 -0.64
C ARG A 25 10.35 9.12 -0.48
N ILE A 26 10.05 10.42 -0.66
CA ILE A 26 11.00 11.50 -0.47
C ILE A 26 11.18 11.75 1.03
N ARG A 27 12.39 11.51 1.56
CA ARG A 27 12.67 11.58 3.00
C ARG A 27 12.39 12.95 3.62
N SER A 28 12.68 14.04 2.89
CA SER A 28 12.43 15.40 3.34
C SER A 28 10.94 15.77 3.47
N ASN A 29 10.03 14.94 2.94
CA ASN A 29 8.58 15.13 3.14
C ASN A 29 8.10 14.63 4.52
N ASN A 30 8.96 14.00 5.32
CA ASN A 30 8.71 13.61 6.72
C ASN A 30 7.52 12.65 6.95
N CYS A 31 7.09 11.91 5.92
CA CYS A 31 5.94 11.00 6.01
C CYS A 31 6.25 9.53 5.64
N TYR A 32 7.53 9.11 5.71
CA TYR A 32 7.95 7.75 5.29
C TYR A 32 7.22 6.62 6.03
N GLY A 33 6.71 6.86 7.24
CA GLY A 33 5.87 5.90 7.96
C GLY A 33 4.68 5.40 7.12
N GLN A 34 4.14 6.23 6.23
CA GLN A 34 3.08 5.85 5.30
C GLN A 34 3.52 4.73 4.36
N VAL A 35 4.74 4.79 3.81
CA VAL A 35 5.28 3.75 2.92
C VAL A 35 5.36 2.42 3.68
N SER A 36 5.98 2.43 4.86
CA SER A 36 6.12 1.22 5.68
C SER A 36 4.77 0.61 6.06
N ARG A 37 3.81 1.46 6.44
CA ARG A 37 2.46 1.02 6.77
C ARG A 37 1.76 0.36 5.57
N ARG A 38 1.81 0.97 4.39
CA ARG A 38 1.18 0.42 3.18
C ARG A 38 1.78 -0.92 2.76
N ASP A 39 3.09 -1.10 2.95
CA ASP A 39 3.74 -2.38 2.70
C ASP A 39 3.27 -3.48 3.66
N GLN A 40 3.19 -3.18 4.98
CA GLN A 40 2.69 -4.12 5.98
C GLN A 40 1.22 -4.49 5.73
N GLU A 41 0.38 -3.50 5.41
CA GLU A 41 -1.03 -3.73 5.10
C GLU A 41 -1.21 -4.54 3.81
N SER A 42 -0.40 -4.27 2.78
CA SER A 42 -0.43 -5.06 1.56
C SER A 42 -0.01 -6.51 1.82
N ALA A 43 1.07 -6.73 2.60
CA ALA A 43 1.50 -8.07 2.98
C ALA A 43 0.40 -8.82 3.77
N LEU A 44 -0.24 -8.16 4.73
CA LEU A 44 -1.32 -8.74 5.52
C LEU A 44 -2.57 -9.03 4.67
N ALA A 45 -2.98 -8.09 3.82
CA ALA A 45 -4.15 -8.25 2.97
C ALA A 45 -3.95 -9.30 1.87
N CYS A 46 -2.72 -9.46 1.36
CA CYS A 46 -2.36 -10.50 0.40
C CYS A 46 -2.14 -11.88 1.04
N TRP A 47 -2.12 -11.96 2.38
CA TRP A 47 -1.76 -13.20 3.05
C TRP A 47 -2.77 -14.31 2.75
N GLY A 48 -2.28 -15.38 2.11
CA GLY A 48 -3.08 -16.58 1.84
C GLY A 48 -4.00 -16.49 0.61
N ILE A 49 -3.83 -15.47 -0.26
CA ILE A 49 -4.67 -15.29 -1.45
C ILE A 49 -4.42 -16.35 -2.57
N ASP A 50 -3.36 -17.15 -2.48
CA ASP A 50 -3.08 -18.25 -3.44
C ASP A 50 -3.19 -19.66 -2.81
N ARG A 51 -3.95 -19.82 -1.72
CA ARG A 51 -4.26 -21.15 -1.15
C ARG A 51 -5.49 -21.78 -1.80
#